data_AF-A0A6M0HVX0-F1
#
_entry.id   AF-A0A6M0HVX0-F1
#
_cell.length_a   1.000
_cell.length_b   1.000
_cell.length_c   1.000
_cell.angle_alpha   90.00
_cell.angle_beta   90.00
_cell.angle_gamma   90.00
#
_symmetry.space_group_name_H-M   'P 1'
#
loop_
_entity.id
_entity.type
_entity.pdbx_description
1 polymer ?
#
loop_
_entity_poly.entity_id
_entity_poly.type
_entity_poly.pdbx_seq_one_letter_code
_entity_poly.pdbx_strand_id
1 'polypeptide(L)' 'MVQNRDLESTNNGSERALRPCAVYRKITNGFRQEWGAYTLRRHQVRHRPARRRSRRAIDAIRLKLKGQTICASA' A
#
# COMPACT_ATOMS: atom_id res chain seq x y z
N MET A 1 -9.98 24.77 -8.47
CA MET A 1 -9.96 23.89 -7.28
C MET A 1 -11.02 22.82 -7.48
N VAL A 2 -10.62 21.57 -7.72
CA VAL A 2 -11.56 20.44 -7.90
C VAL A 2 -12.09 20.05 -6.51
N GLN A 3 -13.37 20.29 -6.26
CA GLN A 3 -14.07 19.86 -5.04
C GLN A 3 -14.77 18.53 -5.32
N ASN A 4 -14.06 17.41 -5.14
CA ASN A 4 -14.67 16.07 -5.18
C ASN A 4 -15.48 15.88 -3.89
N ARG A 5 -16.82 15.97 -3.98
CA ARG A 5 -17.75 15.84 -2.83
C ARG A 5 -17.67 14.46 -2.15
N ASP A 6 -17.18 13.43 -2.83
CA ASP A 6 -16.98 12.08 -2.28
C ASP A 6 -15.73 11.93 -1.40
N LEU A 7 -14.84 12.92 -1.39
CA LEU A 7 -13.66 12.91 -0.53
C LEU A 7 -13.94 13.75 0.71
N GLU A 8 -13.80 13.14 1.88
CA GLU A 8 -13.74 13.88 3.13
C GLU A 8 -12.68 14.98 3.04
N SER A 9 -13.01 16.17 3.54
CA SER A 9 -12.08 17.33 3.55
C SER A 9 -10.82 17.11 4.39
N THR A 10 -10.70 15.96 5.06
CA THR A 10 -9.54 15.60 5.89
C THR A 10 -8.61 14.61 5.19
N ASN A 11 -7.31 14.89 5.23
CA ASN A 11 -6.26 14.02 4.70
C ASN A 11 -5.91 12.85 5.65
N ASN A 12 -6.62 12.70 6.77
CA ASN A 12 -6.34 11.74 7.85
C ASN A 12 -6.09 10.30 7.35
N GLY A 13 -6.88 9.85 6.37
CA GLY A 13 -6.72 8.50 5.78
C GLY A 13 -5.41 8.35 5.00
N SER A 14 -4.98 9.41 4.33
CA SER A 14 -3.71 9.45 3.61
C SER A 14 -2.52 9.51 4.58
N GLU A 15 -2.61 10.34 5.63
CA GLU A 15 -1.58 10.43 6.67
C GLU A 15 -1.41 9.09 7.41
N ARG A 16 -2.51 8.46 7.81
CA ARG A 16 -2.48 7.15 8.50
C ARG A 16 -1.87 6.07 7.60
N ALA A 17 -2.07 6.12 6.29
CA ALA A 17 -1.47 5.21 5.34
C ALA A 17 0.04 5.44 5.11
N LEU A 18 0.55 6.65 5.35
CA LEU A 18 1.97 7.01 5.24
C LEU A 18 2.76 6.74 6.54
N ARG A 19 2.09 6.63 7.70
CA ARG A 19 2.73 6.33 9.00
C ARG A 19 3.74 5.17 8.98
N PRO A 20 3.48 4.02 8.33
CA PRO A 20 4.47 2.93 8.26
C PRO A 20 5.76 3.37 7.58
N CYS A 21 5.69 4.24 6.58
CA CYS A 21 6.86 4.76 5.86
C CYS A 21 7.67 5.73 6.74
N ALA A 22 6.99 6.61 7.47
CA ALA A 22 7.63 7.55 8.37
C ALA A 22 8.34 6.83 9.54
N VAL A 23 7.68 5.83 10.14
CA VAL A 23 8.26 4.97 11.18
C VAL A 23 9.46 4.20 10.64
N TYR A 24 9.31 3.57 9.47
CA TYR A 24 10.39 2.84 8.82
C TYR A 24 11.63 3.74 8.64
N ARG A 25 11.46 4.91 8.03
CA ARG A 25 12.56 5.86 7.77
C ARG A 25 13.20 6.36 9.06
N LYS A 26 12.43 6.49 10.15
CA LYS A 26 12.96 6.90 11.47
C LYS A 26 13.85 5.82 12.09
N ILE A 27 13.49 4.55 11.94
CA ILE A 27 14.23 3.42 12.52
C ILE A 27 15.47 3.08 11.68
N THR A 28 15.36 3.16 10.36
CA THR A 28 16.42 2.71 9.45
C THR A 28 17.28 3.83 8.88
N ASN A 29 16.93 5.08 9.17
CA ASN A 29 17.48 6.28 8.50
C ASN A 29 17.28 6.30 6.97
N GLY A 30 16.38 5.45 6.45
CA GLY A 30 16.21 5.24 5.01
C GLY A 30 17.26 4.31 4.39
N PHE A 31 16.94 3.76 3.21
CA PHE A 31 17.87 2.89 2.51
C PHE A 31 18.98 3.70 1.84
N ARG A 32 20.24 3.29 2.04
CA ARG A 32 21.38 3.80 1.29
C ARG A 32 21.53 3.14 -0.09
N GLN A 33 20.97 1.94 -0.24
CA GLN A 33 20.98 1.17 -1.48
C GLN A 33 19.64 1.32 -2.22
N GLU A 34 19.70 1.57 -3.53
CA GLU A 34 18.52 1.78 -4.39
C GLU A 34 17.56 0.58 -4.37
N TRP A 35 18.11 -0.63 -4.32
CA TRP A 35 17.34 -1.87 -4.22
C TRP A 35 16.42 -1.92 -2.99
N GLY A 36 16.87 -1.38 -1.86
CA GLY A 36 16.07 -1.34 -0.63
C GLY A 36 14.84 -0.43 -0.76
N ALA A 37 15.04 0.77 -1.32
CA ALA A 37 13.95 1.71 -1.59
C ALA A 37 12.91 1.12 -2.56
N TYR A 38 13.39 0.41 -3.59
CA TYR A 38 12.54 -0.26 -4.56
C TYR A 38 11.68 -1.37 -3.92
N THR A 39 12.29 -2.17 -3.04
CA THR A 39 11.64 -3.29 -2.37
C THR A 39 10.54 -2.81 -1.42
N LEU A 40 10.81 -1.76 -0.63
CA LEU A 40 9.81 -1.15 0.25
C LEU A 40 8.62 -0.58 -0.53
N ARG A 41 8.89 0.10 -1.66
CA ARG A 41 7.83 0.62 -2.53
C ARG A 41 6.95 -0.49 -3.08
N ARG A 42 7.56 -1.60 -3.54
CA ARG A 42 6.83 -2.78 -4.05
C ARG A 42 5.98 -3.45 -2.98
N HIS A 43 6.45 -3.51 -1.73
CA HIS A 43 5.66 -4.02 -0.61
C HIS A 43 4.45 -3.12 -0.31
N GLN A 44 4.65 -1.81 -0.24
CA GLN A 44 3.59 -0.85 0.07
C GLN A 44 2.50 -0.78 -1.00
N VAL A 45 2.86 -0.72 -2.29
CA VAL A 45 1.89 -0.67 -3.39
C VAL A 45 1.05 -1.95 -3.47
N ARG A 46 1.59 -3.09 -3.02
CA ARG A 46 0.87 -4.37 -2.99
C ARG A 46 -0.07 -4.48 -1.78
N HIS A 47 0.39 -4.11 -0.59
CA HIS A 47 -0.38 -4.28 0.65
C HIS A 47 -1.44 -3.20 0.86
N ARG A 48 -1.18 -1.96 0.44
CA ARG A 48 -2.11 -0.83 0.62
C ARG A 48 -3.48 -1.06 -0.04
N PRO A 49 -3.60 -1.61 -1.28
CA PRO A 49 -4.89 -1.95 -1.86
C PRO A 49 -5.50 -3.26 -1.32
N ALA A 50 -4.69 -4.24 -0.89
CA ALA A 50 -5.22 -5.50 -0.31
C ALA A 50 -6.02 -5.26 0.97
N ARG A 51 -5.57 -4.32 1.83
CA ARG A 51 -6.32 -3.86 3.01
C ARG A 51 -7.64 -3.16 2.67
N ARG A 52 -7.72 -2.46 1.53
CA ARG A 52 -8.96 -1.78 1.09
C ARG A 52 -10.01 -2.73 0.51
N ARG A 53 -9.64 -3.97 0.18
CA ARG A 53 -10.53 -4.99 -0.40
C ARG A 53 -10.85 -6.14 0.57
N SER A 54 -10.57 -5.99 1.87
CA SER A 54 -10.80 -7.03 2.91
C SER A 54 -10.25 -8.41 2.55
N ARG A 55 -9.17 -8.48 1.77
CA ARG A 55 -8.50 -9.74 1.39
C ARG A 55 -7.21 -9.87 2.20
N ARG A 56 -7.06 -10.96 2.95
CA ARG A 56 -5.85 -11.19 3.75
C ARG A 56 -4.64 -11.21 2.83
N ALA A 57 -3.52 -10.65 3.29
CA ALA A 57 -2.31 -10.52 2.45
C ALA A 57 -1.84 -11.86 1.87
N ILE A 58 -2.02 -12.96 2.61
CA ILE A 58 -1.68 -14.31 2.18
C ILE A 58 -2.52 -14.77 0.99
N ASP A 59 -3.78 -14.36 0.91
CA ASP A 59 -4.68 -14.71 -0.19
C ASP A 59 -4.30 -13.95 -1.47
N ALA A 60 -3.90 -12.68 -1.35
CA ALA A 60 -3.40 -11.90 -2.48
C ALA A 60 -2.07 -12.46 -3.04
N ILE A 61 -1.19 -12.98 -2.17
CA ILE A 61 0.05 -13.64 -2.58
C ILE A 61 -0.26 -14.97 -3.29
N ARG A 62 -1.14 -15.80 -2.73
CA ARG A 62 -1.59 -17.06 -3.35
C ARG A 62 -2.24 -16.84 -4.71
N LEU A 63 -3.07 -15.82 -4.86
CA LEU A 63 -3.73 -15.48 -6.13
C LEU A 63 -2.71 -15.11 -7.22
N LYS A 64 -1.67 -14.33 -6.84
CA LYS A 64 -0.60 -13.96 -7.76
C LYS A 64 0.30 -15.13 -8.15
N LEU A 65 0.57 -16.07 -7.24
CA LEU A 65 1.32 -17.29 -7.56
C LEU A 65 0.53 -18.22 -8.49
N LYS A 66 -0.80 -18.21 -8.42
CA LYS A 66 -1.70 -18.92 -9.35
C LYS A 66 -1.89 -18.20 -10.70
N GLY A 67 -1.17 -17.11 -10.97
CA GLY A 67 -1.31 -16.34 -12.20
C GLY A 67 -2.62 -15.54 -12.33
N GLN A 68 -3.48 -15.54 -11.30
CA GLN A 68 -4.76 -14.84 -11.34
C GLN A 68 -4.61 -13.39 -10.83
N THR A 69 -5.33 -12.46 -11.45
CA THR A 69 -5.37 -11.07 -11.00
C THR A 69 -6.38 -10.90 -9.88
N ILE A 70 -6.14 -9.96 -8.96
CA ILE A 70 -7.03 -9.61 -7.84
C ILE A 70 -8.39 -8.99 -8.29
N CYS A 71 -8.73 -9.15 -9.57
CA CYS A 71 -9.93 -8.69 -10.24
C CYS A 71 -10.56 -9.87 -11.02
N ALA A 72 -11.11 -10.85 -10.31
CA ALA A 72 -12.06 -11.80 -10.89
C ALA A 72 -13.08 -12.17 -9.83
N SER A 73 -14.14 -11.38 -9.76
CA SER A 73 -15.54 -11.80 -9.67
C SER A 73 -16.36 -10.58 -9.22
N ALA A 74 -17.34 -10.22 -10.05
CA ALA A 74 -18.50 -9.44 -9.68
C ALA A 74 -19.27 -10.15 -8.55
#